data_AF-A0A1H3U4L5-F1
#
_entry.id   AF-A0A1H3U4L5-F1
#
_cell.length_a   1.000
_cell.length_b   1.000
_cell.length_c   1.000
_cell.angle_alpha   90.00
_cell.angle_beta   90.00
_cell.angle_gamma   90.00
#
_symmetry.space_group_name_H-M   'P 1'
#
loop_
_entity.id
_entity.type
_entity.pdbx_description
1 polymer ?
#
loop_
_entity_poly.entity_id
_entity_poly.type
_entity_poly.pdbx_seq_one_letter_code
_entity_poly.pdbx_strand_id
1 'polypeptide(L)'
;MSRHLDSPLARQDPRLDISDVYLSRGTGGTTFVINVNPLSGAGACHPEGVYEFKMDTEGDAVEDIMFRVTFGEHGAPRTVGGLGGLGPPKR
;
A
#
# COMPACT_ATOMS: atom_id res chain seq x y z
N MET A 1 3.81 -4.92 23.43
CA MET A 1 3.78 -3.69 22.62
C MET A 1 3.86 -4.11 21.16
N SER A 2 2.92 -3.69 20.32
CA SER A 2 2.99 -3.88 18.86
C SER A 2 4.07 -2.96 18.29
N ARG A 3 5.03 -3.48 17.53
CA ARG A 3 5.98 -2.70 16.74
C ARG A 3 5.62 -2.89 15.26
N HIS A 4 5.74 -1.83 14.46
CA HIS A 4 5.53 -1.89 13.01
C HIS A 4 6.37 -2.97 12.30
N LEU A 5 7.55 -3.28 12.86
CA LEU A 5 8.48 -4.32 12.40
C LEU A 5 8.18 -5.73 12.94
N ASP A 6 6.94 -6.04 13.32
CA ASP A 6 6.60 -7.35 13.89
C ASP A 6 6.24 -8.42 12.85
N SER A 7 6.04 -8.04 11.59
CA SER A 7 5.79 -9.03 10.54
C SER A 7 7.06 -9.84 10.23
N PRO A 8 6.97 -11.17 10.02
CA PRO A 8 8.13 -11.98 9.65
C PRO A 8 8.86 -11.47 8.39
N LEU A 9 8.11 -10.96 7.41
CA LEU A 9 8.66 -10.43 6.17
C LEU A 9 9.38 -9.09 6.37
N ALA A 10 8.80 -8.17 7.16
CA ALA A 10 9.43 -6.88 7.44
C ALA A 10 10.73 -7.02 8.26
N ARG A 11 10.85 -8.07 9.07
CA ARG A 11 12.10 -8.41 9.79
C ARG A 11 13.19 -8.96 8.87
N GLN A 12 12.81 -9.61 7.77
CA GLN A 12 13.76 -10.14 6.78
C GLN A 12 14.18 -9.04 5.80
N ASP A 13 13.25 -8.20 5.36
CA ASP A 13 13.51 -7.06 4.50
C ASP A 13 12.80 -5.78 5.03
N PRO A 14 13.56 -4.81 5.58
CA PRO A 14 12.99 -3.58 6.13
C PRO A 14 12.34 -2.66 5.09
N ARG A 15 12.45 -2.93 3.78
CA ARG A 15 11.68 -2.22 2.73
C ARG A 15 10.19 -2.56 2.76
N LEU A 16 9.82 -3.66 3.41
CA LEU A 16 8.43 -4.10 3.60
C LEU A 16 7.81 -3.56 4.90
N ASP A 17 8.57 -2.78 5.67
CA ASP A 17 8.13 -2.21 6.93
C ASP A 17 7.16 -1.03 6.71
N ILE A 18 6.02 -1.04 7.43
CA ILE A 18 4.97 0.00 7.35
C ILE A 18 4.85 0.65 8.72
N SER A 19 5.25 1.91 8.86
CA SER A 19 5.23 2.56 10.19
C SER A 19 3.88 3.15 10.55
N ASP A 20 3.23 3.83 9.61
CA ASP A 20 2.04 4.65 9.87
C ASP A 20 1.11 4.68 8.66
N VAL A 21 -0.19 4.82 8.95
CA VAL A 21 -1.23 5.11 7.96
C VAL A 21 -2.00 6.33 8.41
N TYR A 22 -2.20 7.28 7.50
CA TYR A 22 -2.97 8.49 7.74
C TYR A 22 -4.18 8.55 6.82
N LEU A 23 -5.29 9.01 7.39
CA LEU A 23 -6.55 9.22 6.70
C LEU A 23 -7.02 10.64 6.93
N SER A 24 -7.28 11.39 5.85
CA SER A 24 -7.77 12.75 5.96
C SER A 24 -8.80 13.08 4.90
N ARG A 25 -9.64 14.09 5.20
CA ARG A 25 -10.54 14.67 4.21
C ARG A 25 -9.72 15.53 3.24
N GLY A 26 -9.69 15.14 1.97
CA GLY A 26 -9.14 15.93 0.87
C GLY A 26 -10.16 16.90 0.28
N THR A 27 -9.72 17.70 -0.70
CA THR A 27 -10.56 18.70 -1.37
C THR A 27 -11.59 18.09 -2.33
N GLY A 28 -11.29 16.90 -2.90
CA GLY A 28 -12.17 16.19 -3.83
C GLY A 28 -12.58 14.79 -3.37
N GLY A 29 -12.23 14.38 -2.15
CA GLY A 29 -12.46 13.02 -1.67
C GLY A 29 -11.71 12.72 -0.38
N THR A 30 -11.48 11.43 -0.14
CA THR A 30 -10.70 10.94 1.01
C THR A 30 -9.26 10.69 0.59
N THR A 31 -8.30 11.19 1.37
CA THR A 31 -6.87 11.01 1.11
C THR A 31 -6.30 9.97 2.06
N PHE A 32 -5.61 8.98 1.48
CA PHE A 32 -4.89 7.94 2.19
C PHE A 32 -3.40 8.13 2.00
N VAL A 33 -2.64 8.02 3.10
CA VAL A 33 -1.17 8.03 3.06
C VAL A 33 -0.66 6.85 3.86
N ILE A 34 0.31 6.14 3.32
CA ILE A 34 1.03 5.07 3.99
C ILE A 34 2.51 5.45 4.04
N ASN A 35 3.11 5.37 5.22
CA ASN A 35 4.54 5.49 5.36
C ASN A 35 5.16 4.10 5.31
N VAL A 36 6.04 3.89 4.33
CA VAL A 36 6.72 2.62 4.09
C VAL A 36 8.21 2.84 4.14
N ASN A 37 8.96 1.78 4.46
CA ASN A 37 10.41 1.83 4.49
C ASN A 37 10.94 3.03 5.33
N PRO A 38 10.55 3.13 6.62
CA PRO A 38 10.97 4.24 7.46
C PRO A 38 12.48 4.20 7.77
N LEU A 39 13.09 3.00 7.76
CA LEU A 39 14.44 2.77 8.29
C LEU A 39 15.31 1.81 7.46
N SER A 40 14.94 1.38 6.24
CA SER A 40 15.81 0.41 5.51
C SER A 40 17.10 1.03 4.97
N GLY A 41 17.15 2.34 4.74
CA GLY A 41 18.24 2.99 4.02
C GLY A 41 18.29 2.70 2.52
N ALA A 42 17.41 1.85 1.97
CA ALA A 42 17.43 1.42 0.57
C ALA A 42 16.87 2.46 -0.43
N GLY A 43 16.19 3.51 0.04
CA GLY A 43 15.68 4.60 -0.80
C GLY A 43 14.54 4.25 -1.77
N ALA A 44 14.04 3.00 -1.78
CA ALA A 44 12.99 2.54 -2.68
C ALA A 44 12.04 1.53 -2.03
N CYS A 45 10.87 1.35 -2.65
CA CYS A 45 9.92 0.28 -2.30
C CYS A 45 10.43 -1.09 -2.77
N HIS A 46 9.94 -2.17 -2.16
CA HIS A 46 10.30 -3.53 -2.57
C HIS A 46 9.64 -3.86 -3.93
N PRO A 47 10.39 -4.40 -4.92
CA PRO A 47 9.87 -4.63 -6.28
C PRO A 47 8.79 -5.73 -6.34
N GLU A 48 8.81 -6.66 -5.40
CA GLU A 48 7.75 -7.68 -5.23
C GLU A 48 6.75 -7.31 -4.13
N GLY A 49 6.88 -6.11 -3.54
CA GLY A 49 6.00 -5.64 -2.48
C GLY A 49 4.61 -5.30 -3.02
N VAL A 50 3.59 -5.78 -2.31
CA VAL A 50 2.19 -5.42 -2.56
C VAL A 50 1.71 -4.52 -1.42
N TYR A 51 1.37 -3.28 -1.74
CA TYR A 51 0.97 -2.27 -0.78
C TYR A 51 -0.54 -2.04 -0.92
N GLU A 52 -1.30 -2.36 0.13
CA GLU A 52 -2.76 -2.37 0.08
C GLU A 52 -3.39 -1.44 1.12
N PHE A 53 -4.38 -0.67 0.68
CA PHE A 53 -5.39 -0.11 1.57
C PHE A 53 -6.65 -0.95 1.44
N LYS A 54 -7.04 -1.60 2.53
CA LYS A 54 -8.31 -2.32 2.65
C LYS A 54 -9.23 -1.52 3.56
N MET A 55 -10.42 -1.23 3.06
CA MET A 55 -11.41 -0.44 3.80
C MET A 55 -12.66 -1.28 3.97
N ASP A 56 -13.07 -1.41 5.23
CA ASP A 56 -14.41 -1.81 5.62
C ASP A 56 -15.22 -0.52 5.84
N THR A 57 -16.34 -0.41 5.15
CA THR A 57 -17.25 0.74 5.17
C THR A 57 -18.63 0.41 5.74
N GLU A 58 -18.91 -0.87 5.98
CA GLU A 58 -20.18 -1.36 6.53
C GLU A 58 -20.09 -1.95 7.94
N GLY A 59 -18.87 -2.14 8.46
CA GLY A 59 -18.58 -2.50 9.84
C GLY A 59 -18.60 -4.00 10.12
N ASP A 60 -18.45 -4.84 9.08
CA ASP A 60 -18.45 -6.30 9.20
C ASP A 60 -17.03 -6.91 9.30
N ALA A 61 -16.00 -6.06 9.26
CA ALA A 61 -14.59 -6.41 9.22
C ALA A 61 -14.13 -7.18 7.96
N VAL A 62 -14.89 -7.10 6.88
CA VAL A 62 -14.52 -7.56 5.53
C VAL A 62 -14.25 -6.33 4.66
N GLU A 63 -13.26 -6.40 3.77
CA GLU A 63 -12.99 -5.26 2.91
C GLU A 63 -14.05 -5.06 1.81
N ASP A 64 -14.61 -3.86 1.73
CA ASP A 64 -15.48 -3.40 0.63
C ASP A 64 -14.67 -2.85 -0.54
N ILE A 65 -13.63 -2.08 -0.20
CA ILE A 65 -12.80 -1.37 -1.16
C ILE A 65 -11.34 -1.73 -0.91
N MET A 66 -10.62 -2.03 -2.00
CA MET A 66 -9.19 -2.30 -1.97
C MET A 66 -8.47 -1.44 -3.00
N PHE A 67 -7.50 -0.66 -2.54
CA PHE A 67 -6.48 -0.05 -3.41
C PHE A 67 -5.20 -0.85 -3.30
N ARG A 68 -4.68 -1.32 -4.42
CA ARG A 68 -3.43 -2.08 -4.50
C ARG A 68 -2.41 -1.33 -5.35
N VAL A 69 -1.20 -1.18 -4.82
CA VAL A 69 -0.07 -0.57 -5.50
C VAL A 69 1.12 -1.52 -5.47
N THR A 70 1.80 -1.64 -6.61
CA THR A 70 3.06 -2.37 -6.76
C THR A 70 4.09 -1.45 -7.38
N PHE A 71 5.36 -1.61 -7.01
CA PHE A 71 6.46 -0.85 -7.58
C PHE A 71 7.35 -1.79 -8.38
N GLY A 72 7.82 -1.34 -9.54
CA GLY A 72 8.86 -2.07 -10.27
C GLY A 72 10.23 -1.85 -9.64
N GLU A 73 11.23 -2.50 -10.23
CA GLU A 73 12.64 -2.27 -9.90
C GLU A 73 13.00 -0.79 -9.92
N HIS A 74 13.70 -0.34 -8.87
CA HIS A 74 14.10 1.05 -8.75
C HIS A 74 15.10 1.42 -9.87
N GLY A 75 14.79 2.45 -10.64
CA GLY A 75 15.62 2.86 -11.78
C GLY A 75 15.39 2.08 -13.07
N ALA A 76 14.48 1.09 -13.08
CA ALA A 76 14.08 0.43 -14.32
C ALA A 76 13.25 1.36 -15.22
N PRO A 77 13.35 1.24 -16.56
CA PRO A 77 12.48 1.95 -17.48
C PRO A 77 11.02 1.66 -17.16
N ARG A 78 10.18 2.71 -17.02
CA ARG A 78 8.74 2.53 -16.81
C ARG A 78 8.14 1.85 -18.05
N THR A 79 7.78 0.58 -17.91
CA THR A 79 6.93 -0.08 -18.89
C THR A 79 5.49 0.16 -18.45
N VAL A 80 4.76 1.04 -19.13
CA VAL A 80 3.34 1.27 -18.82
C VAL A 80 2.55 0.07 -19.31
N GLY A 81 2.37 -0.93 -18.44
CA GLY A 81 1.40 -2.00 -18.65
C GLY A 81 -0.01 -1.43 -18.45
N GLY A 82 -0.83 -1.44 -19.48
CA GLY A 82 -2.22 -0.99 -19.40
C GLY A 82 -2.99 -1.85 -18.38
N LEU A 83 -3.42 -1.23 -17.29
CA LEU A 83 -4.38 -1.84 -16.37
C LEU A 83 -5.70 -2.07 -17.13
N GLY A 84 -6.05 -3.35 -17.28
CA GLY A 84 -7.38 -3.77 -17.73
C GLY A 84 -8.45 -3.15 -16.83
N GLY A 85 -9.51 -2.65 -17.46
CA GLY A 85 -10.51 -1.79 -16.83
C GLY A 85 -11.10 -2.35 -15.54
N LEU A 86 -11.20 -1.47 -14.54
CA LEU A 86 -12.12 -1.62 -13.41
C LEU A 86 -13.53 -1.82 -14.00
N GLY A 87 -14.08 -3.02 -13.82
CA GLY A 87 -15.49 -3.28 -14.12
C GLY A 87 -16.38 -2.32 -13.33
N PRO A 88 -17.56 -1.96 -13.88
CA PRO A 88 -18.42 -0.96 -13.26
C PRO A 88 -18.82 -1.39 -11.84
N PRO A 89 -19.00 -0.44 -10.90
CA PRO A 89 -19.45 -0.75 -9.55
C PRO A 89 -20.80 -1.47 -9.59
N LYS A 90 -20.96 -2.47 -8.71
CA LYS A 90 -22.25 -3.14 -8.51
C LYS A 90 -23.26 -2.11 -7.99
N ARG A 91 -24.46 -2.16 -8.57
CA ARG A 91 -25.60 -1.30 -8.24
C ARG A 91 -26.17 -1.61 -6.87
#